data_AF-A0A843IT21-F1
#
_entry.id   AF-A0A843IT21-F1
#
_cell.length_a   1.000
_cell.length_b   1.000
_cell.length_c   1.000
_cell.angle_alpha   90.00
_cell.angle_beta   90.00
_cell.angle_gamma   90.00
#
_symmetry.space_group_name_H-M   'P 1'
#
loop_
_entity.id
_entity.type
_entity.pdbx_description
1 polymer ?
#
loop_
_entity_poly.entity_id
_entity_poly.type
_entity_poly.pdbx_seq_one_letter_code
_entity_poly.pdbx_strand_id
1 'polypeptide(L)'
;MNSDAGHVNSSDTSGSGDEPSRQSAQRKPQAQRPQYRCKVCSYTWMARRSRKSPGDEEVYAKPRICPGCHSILWDREDVVKRTCKRCGYTWFSSMNPNRCPQCRTHRWNESRNPCKCNFCGYTWERKVDKMPKTCPNCKRFVWNEPTEEHTCVKCGTAFAVRVNVLGRCPECGTVCYHCVCRECGHKWRTCPGSTPGPVRSAVCRSRIPSAARCARERPGRGPT
;
A
#
# COMPACT_ATOMS: atom_id res chain seq x y z
N MET A 1 23.93 -79.18 -26.75
CA MET A 1 24.44 -80.14 -25.75
C MET A 1 23.96 -79.61 -24.40
N ASN A 2 22.87 -80.04 -23.79
CA ASN A 2 22.15 -81.32 -23.72
C ASN A 2 20.63 -81.02 -23.77
N SER A 3 19.76 -81.78 -24.46
CA SER A 3 19.28 -83.16 -24.17
C SER A 3 18.63 -83.24 -22.79
N ASP A 4 17.48 -83.85 -22.53
CA ASP A 4 16.34 -84.46 -23.24
C ASP A 4 15.38 -84.89 -22.09
N ALA A 5 14.20 -85.42 -22.43
CA ALA A 5 13.21 -86.07 -21.56
C ALA A 5 12.45 -85.14 -20.58
N GLY A 6 11.13 -84.97 -20.65
CA GLY A 6 10.12 -85.95 -21.02
C GLY A 6 9.59 -86.63 -19.76
N HIS A 7 8.41 -86.22 -19.28
CA HIS A 7 7.46 -87.09 -18.60
C HIS A 7 6.07 -86.47 -18.66
N VAL A 8 5.23 -87.11 -19.47
CA VAL A 8 3.78 -87.10 -19.39
C VAL A 8 3.36 -87.80 -18.11
N ASN A 9 2.41 -87.23 -17.37
CA ASN A 9 1.51 -88.03 -16.56
C ASN A 9 0.14 -87.38 -16.51
N SER A 10 -0.77 -88.00 -17.26
CA SER A 10 -2.21 -87.90 -17.10
C SER A 10 -2.60 -88.48 -15.75
N SER A 11 -3.44 -87.79 -15.00
CA SER A 11 -4.31 -88.41 -14.00
C SER A 11 -5.50 -87.50 -13.81
N ASP A 12 -6.59 -87.89 -14.47
CA ASP A 12 -7.95 -87.48 -14.17
C ASP A 12 -8.25 -87.66 -12.68
N THR A 13 -8.61 -86.58 -12.02
CA THR A 13 -9.32 -86.66 -10.74
C THR A 13 -10.52 -85.73 -10.82
N SER A 14 -11.62 -86.27 -11.35
CA SER A 14 -12.96 -85.72 -11.26
C SER A 14 -13.42 -85.74 -9.81
N GLY A 15 -12.97 -84.76 -9.04
CA GLY A 15 -13.42 -84.51 -7.68
C GLY A 15 -14.54 -83.47 -7.69
N SER A 16 -15.78 -83.95 -7.68
CA SER A 16 -16.98 -83.18 -7.36
C SER A 16 -16.93 -82.78 -5.89
N GLY A 17 -16.15 -81.75 -5.58
CA GLY A 17 -16.05 -81.15 -4.25
C GLY A 17 -17.05 -80.01 -4.14
N ASP A 18 -18.01 -80.17 -3.22
CA ASP A 18 -18.94 -79.16 -2.74
C ASP A 18 -18.29 -77.78 -2.68
N GLU A 19 -18.78 -76.87 -3.52
CA GLU A 19 -18.39 -75.46 -3.54
C GLU A 19 -18.85 -74.82 -2.22
N PRO A 20 -17.95 -74.51 -1.27
CA PRO A 20 -18.34 -73.83 -0.07
C PRO A 20 -18.82 -72.45 -0.50
N SER A 21 -20.12 -72.20 -0.33
CA SER A 21 -20.78 -70.92 -0.52
C SER A 21 -19.84 -69.82 -0.02
N ARG A 22 -19.28 -69.06 -0.98
CA ARG A 22 -18.39 -67.92 -0.74
C ARG A 22 -19.12 -66.90 0.12
N GLN A 23 -19.04 -67.08 1.43
CA GLN A 23 -19.50 -66.09 2.39
C GLN A 23 -18.69 -64.83 2.12
N SER A 24 -19.39 -63.82 1.61
CA SER A 24 -18.89 -62.50 1.28
C SER A 24 -18.11 -61.94 2.48
N ALA A 25 -16.79 -62.13 2.48
CA ALA A 25 -15.91 -61.58 3.51
C ALA A 25 -16.17 -60.08 3.58
N GLN A 26 -16.85 -59.65 4.65
CA GLN A 26 -17.15 -58.25 4.90
C GLN A 26 -15.81 -57.50 4.88
N ARG A 27 -15.55 -56.76 3.80
CA ARG A 27 -14.36 -55.93 3.67
C ARG A 27 -14.36 -54.97 4.85
N LYS A 28 -13.38 -55.11 5.74
CA LYS A 28 -13.14 -54.13 6.80
C LYS A 28 -13.16 -52.73 6.17
N PRO A 29 -13.91 -51.77 6.74
CA PRO A 29 -13.96 -50.41 6.20
C PRO A 29 -12.53 -49.88 6.09
N GLN A 30 -12.15 -49.44 4.88
CA GLN A 30 -10.83 -48.87 4.67
C GLN A 30 -10.73 -47.58 5.48
N ALA A 31 -9.81 -47.56 6.45
CA ALA A 31 -9.54 -46.36 7.23
C ALA A 31 -9.15 -45.22 6.27
N GLN A 32 -9.89 -44.11 6.33
CA GLN A 32 -9.61 -42.95 5.51
C GLN A 32 -8.26 -42.36 5.93
N ARG A 33 -7.36 -42.14 4.97
CA ARG A 33 -6.05 -41.54 5.25
C ARG A 33 -6.26 -40.09 5.70
N PRO A 34 -5.61 -39.65 6.79
CA PRO A 34 -5.73 -38.28 7.24
C PRO A 34 -5.17 -37.31 6.19
N GLN A 35 -5.93 -36.24 5.94
CA GLN A 35 -5.54 -35.13 5.07
C GLN A 35 -5.06 -33.97 5.94
N TYR A 36 -3.93 -33.38 5.59
CA TYR A 36 -3.37 -32.21 6.26
C TYR A 36 -3.48 -30.97 5.37
N ARG A 37 -3.61 -29.80 6.00
CA ARG A 37 -3.63 -28.48 5.34
C ARG A 37 -2.67 -27.53 6.05
N CYS A 38 -1.80 -26.87 5.29
CA CYS A 38 -0.87 -25.87 5.82
C CYS A 38 -1.60 -24.57 6.16
N LYS A 39 -1.50 -24.09 7.40
CA LYS A 39 -2.05 -22.79 7.83
C LYS A 39 -1.29 -21.58 7.27
N VAL A 40 -0.07 -21.79 6.79
CA VAL A 40 0.81 -20.75 6.23
C VAL A 40 0.56 -20.56 4.73
N CYS A 41 0.66 -21.62 3.92
CA CYS A 41 0.54 -21.54 2.47
C CYS A 41 -0.74 -22.16 1.88
N SER A 42 -1.64 -22.67 2.73
CA SER A 42 -2.86 -23.40 2.31
C SER A 42 -2.67 -24.71 1.55
N TYR A 43 -1.43 -25.15 1.29
CA TYR A 43 -1.15 -26.43 0.63
C TYR A 43 -1.78 -27.60 1.38
N THR A 44 -2.44 -28.51 0.66
CA THR A 44 -3.07 -29.72 1.21
C THR A 44 -2.33 -30.98 0.76
N TRP A 45 -2.16 -31.96 1.65
CA TRP A 45 -1.53 -33.24 1.28
C TRP A 45 -2.04 -34.39 2.14
N MET A 46 -1.87 -35.60 1.61
CA MET A 46 -2.23 -36.84 2.30
C MET A 46 -1.06 -37.34 3.15
N ALA A 47 -1.35 -37.85 4.34
CA ALA A 47 -0.35 -38.47 5.19
C ALA A 47 0.36 -39.64 4.47
N ARG A 48 1.69 -39.65 4.51
CA ARG A 48 2.47 -40.81 4.06
C ARG A 48 2.41 -41.87 5.15
N ARG A 49 2.27 -43.14 4.76
CA ARG A 49 2.45 -44.25 5.70
C ARG A 49 3.86 -44.17 6.26
N SER A 50 3.97 -44.01 7.57
CA SER A 50 5.26 -44.12 8.24
C SER A 50 5.73 -45.56 8.07
N ARG A 51 6.99 -45.76 7.66
CA ARG A 51 7.63 -47.09 7.75
C ARG A 51 7.93 -47.34 9.23
N LYS A 52 6.92 -47.65 10.03
CA LYS A 52 7.11 -48.14 11.39
C LYS A 52 7.24 -49.66 11.38
N SER A 53 7.97 -50.15 12.37
CA SER A 53 8.28 -51.55 12.63
C SER A 53 7.02 -52.41 12.73
N PRO A 54 7.08 -53.70 12.35
CA PRO A 54 5.95 -54.61 12.47
C PRO A 54 5.50 -54.71 13.93
N GLY A 55 4.26 -54.32 14.25
CA GLY A 55 3.67 -54.51 15.58
C GLY A 55 3.07 -53.26 16.22
N ASP A 56 3.45 -52.05 15.78
CA ASP A 56 2.84 -50.81 16.25
C ASP A 56 1.53 -50.54 15.48
N GLU A 57 0.48 -50.15 16.21
CA GLU A 57 -0.78 -49.63 15.69
C GLU A 57 -0.54 -48.59 14.57
N GLU A 58 -1.39 -48.56 13.53
CA GLU A 58 -1.22 -47.73 12.33
C GLU A 58 -1.30 -46.22 12.67
N VAL A 59 -0.21 -45.66 13.20
CA VAL A 59 -0.11 -44.25 13.56
C VAL A 59 0.44 -43.48 12.37
N TYR A 60 -0.43 -42.72 11.71
CA TYR A 60 -0.03 -41.73 10.71
C TYR A 60 0.83 -40.65 11.38
N ALA A 61 2.13 -40.63 11.07
CA ALA A 61 3.05 -39.65 11.63
C ALA A 61 2.80 -38.25 11.03
N LYS A 62 2.47 -37.31 11.91
CA LYS A 62 2.32 -35.89 11.57
C LYS A 62 3.66 -35.32 11.06
N PRO A 63 3.74 -34.72 9.86
CA PRO A 63 5.00 -34.27 9.29
C PRO A 63 5.56 -33.07 10.06
N ARG A 64 6.90 -32.97 10.17
CA ARG A 64 7.52 -31.82 10.85
C ARG A 64 7.49 -30.53 10.03
N ILE A 65 7.47 -30.65 8.70
CA ILE A 65 7.62 -29.54 7.76
C ILE A 65 6.52 -29.61 6.72
N CYS A 66 5.96 -28.46 6.34
CA CYS A 66 5.03 -28.42 5.21
C CYS A 66 5.75 -28.69 3.88
N PRO A 67 5.29 -29.66 3.07
CA PRO A 67 5.86 -29.92 1.75
C PRO A 67 5.68 -28.79 0.73
N GLY A 68 4.71 -27.89 0.92
CA GLY A 68 4.46 -26.77 -0.01
C GLY A 68 5.36 -25.56 0.21
N CYS A 69 5.55 -25.13 1.47
CA CYS A 69 6.32 -23.91 1.79
C CYS A 69 7.52 -24.14 2.71
N HIS A 70 7.81 -25.39 3.06
CA HIS A 70 8.89 -25.80 3.96
C HIS A 70 8.85 -25.15 5.35
N SER A 71 7.69 -24.61 5.75
CA SER A 71 7.52 -24.01 7.05
C SER A 71 7.34 -25.07 8.14
N ILE A 72 8.03 -24.90 9.26
CA ILE A 72 7.81 -25.64 10.51
C ILE A 72 6.57 -25.17 11.28
N LEU A 73 5.99 -24.03 10.88
CA LEU A 73 4.84 -23.41 11.55
C LEU A 73 3.51 -23.86 10.95
N TRP A 74 3.53 -24.85 10.05
CA TRP A 74 2.40 -25.17 9.19
C TRP A 74 1.13 -25.64 9.89
N ASP A 75 1.25 -26.24 11.08
CA ASP A 75 0.09 -26.71 11.86
C ASP A 75 -0.11 -26.01 13.19
N ARG A 76 0.70 -24.99 13.49
CA ARG A 76 0.57 -24.29 14.75
C ARG A 76 -0.68 -23.41 14.74
N GLU A 77 -1.44 -23.43 15.83
CA GLU A 77 -2.68 -22.65 15.99
C GLU A 77 -2.41 -21.17 16.30
N ASP A 78 -1.27 -20.88 16.93
CA ASP A 78 -0.84 -19.53 17.30
C ASP A 78 -0.23 -18.73 16.13
N VAL A 79 -0.24 -19.27 14.91
CA VAL A 79 0.38 -18.64 13.75
C VAL A 79 -0.52 -17.55 13.19
N VAL A 80 -0.01 -16.32 13.24
CA VAL A 80 -0.71 -15.15 12.72
C VAL A 80 0.01 -14.62 11.48
N LYS A 81 -0.76 -14.34 10.43
CA LYS A 81 -0.31 -13.59 9.25
C LYS A 81 -0.17 -12.11 9.60
N ARG A 82 1.03 -11.56 9.42
CA ARG A 82 1.37 -10.18 9.78
C ARG A 82 1.88 -9.44 8.56
N THR A 83 1.47 -8.18 8.43
CA THR A 83 1.92 -7.31 7.33
C THR A 83 2.57 -6.07 7.91
N CYS A 84 3.76 -5.73 7.41
CA CYS A 84 4.45 -4.50 7.82
C CYS A 84 3.74 -3.29 7.20
N LYS A 85 3.17 -2.41 8.02
CA LYS A 85 2.54 -1.16 7.58
C LYS A 85 3.51 -0.14 6.97
N ARG A 86 4.82 -0.39 7.06
CA ARG A 86 5.86 0.47 6.47
C ARG A 86 6.34 0.00 5.11
N CYS A 87 6.63 -1.28 4.90
CA CYS A 87 7.14 -1.78 3.62
C CYS A 87 6.16 -2.70 2.87
N GLY A 88 5.01 -3.04 3.45
CA GLY A 88 4.02 -3.94 2.85
C GLY A 88 4.38 -5.42 2.90
N TYR A 89 5.59 -5.80 3.34
CA TYR A 89 5.99 -7.20 3.42
C TYR A 89 5.10 -8.00 4.38
N THR A 90 4.72 -9.21 3.99
CA THR A 90 3.86 -10.09 4.78
C THR A 90 4.60 -11.35 5.19
N TRP A 91 4.44 -11.78 6.44
CA TRP A 91 5.05 -13.00 6.98
C TRP A 91 4.14 -13.67 8.00
N PHE A 92 4.47 -14.90 8.35
CA PHE A 92 3.78 -15.67 9.38
C PHE A 92 4.69 -15.82 10.60
N SER A 93 4.15 -15.59 11.80
CA SER A 93 4.89 -15.69 13.05
C SER A 93 3.95 -16.09 14.18
N SER A 94 4.40 -16.96 15.08
CA SER A 94 3.67 -17.30 16.31
C SER A 94 3.69 -16.16 17.31
N MET A 95 4.83 -15.47 17.46
CA MET A 95 5.01 -14.37 18.41
C MET A 95 4.89 -13.01 17.75
N ASN A 96 4.69 -11.95 18.54
CA ASN A 96 4.84 -10.57 18.10
C ASN A 96 6.33 -10.30 17.82
N PRO A 97 6.73 -10.13 16.54
CA PRO A 97 8.13 -9.91 16.23
C PRO A 97 8.57 -8.52 16.69
N ASN A 98 9.79 -8.40 17.21
CA ASN A 98 10.34 -7.09 17.56
C ASN A 98 10.69 -6.25 16.33
N ARG A 99 10.93 -6.87 15.16
CA ARG A 99 11.31 -6.16 13.92
C ARG A 99 10.66 -6.77 12.69
N CYS A 100 10.43 -5.96 11.66
CA CYS A 100 10.08 -6.46 10.34
C CYS A 100 11.26 -7.25 9.74
N PRO A 101 11.06 -8.48 9.22
CA PRO A 101 12.13 -9.26 8.61
C PRO A 101 12.72 -8.62 7.33
N GLN A 102 11.92 -7.81 6.62
CA GLN A 102 12.35 -7.17 5.37
C GLN A 102 13.07 -5.83 5.61
N CYS A 103 12.40 -4.85 6.23
CA CYS A 103 12.97 -3.51 6.42
C CYS A 103 13.62 -3.28 7.79
N ARG A 104 13.65 -4.30 8.66
CA ARG A 104 14.26 -4.27 10.01
C ARG A 104 13.73 -3.18 10.97
N THR A 105 12.64 -2.49 10.63
CA THR A 105 11.99 -1.51 11.50
C THR A 105 11.34 -2.19 12.71
N HIS A 106 11.47 -1.59 13.89
CA HIS A 106 10.76 -2.00 15.10
C HIS A 106 9.28 -1.61 15.08
N ARG A 107 8.96 -0.54 14.34
CA ARG A 107 7.60 0.01 14.23
C ARG A 107 6.87 -0.54 13.00
N TRP A 108 6.88 -1.86 12.86
CA TRP A 108 6.34 -2.52 11.68
C TRP A 108 4.80 -2.53 11.67
N ASN A 109 4.18 -2.40 12.84
CA ASN A 109 2.74 -2.35 13.08
C ASN A 109 2.16 -0.92 13.05
N GLU A 110 3.00 0.11 12.94
CA GLU A 110 2.62 1.52 12.84
C GLU A 110 2.69 1.97 11.38
N SER A 111 1.70 2.75 10.94
CA SER A 111 1.72 3.38 9.62
C SER A 111 2.86 4.39 9.50
N ARG A 112 3.38 4.57 8.29
CA ARG A 112 4.23 5.73 8.02
C ARG A 112 3.38 6.99 8.23
N ASN A 113 3.96 7.94 8.96
CA ASN A 113 3.39 9.26 9.15
C ASN A 113 4.26 10.26 8.38
N PRO A 114 4.12 10.34 7.04
CA PRO A 114 4.88 11.28 6.25
C PRO A 114 4.44 12.71 6.58
N CYS A 115 5.41 13.58 6.75
CA CYS A 115 5.25 15.01 6.82
C CYS A 115 5.74 15.60 5.49
N LYS A 116 5.02 16.59 4.96
CA LYS A 116 5.42 17.36 3.78
C LYS A 116 5.48 18.83 4.18
N CYS A 117 6.56 19.51 3.84
CA CYS A 117 6.64 20.96 4.00
C CYS A 117 5.90 21.65 2.85
N ASN A 118 4.92 22.48 3.17
CA ASN A 118 4.14 23.25 2.20
C ASN A 118 4.92 24.42 1.58
N PHE A 119 6.11 24.74 2.09
CA PHE A 119 6.97 25.81 1.55
C PHE A 119 8.05 25.31 0.61
N CYS A 120 8.74 24.22 0.97
CA CYS A 120 9.86 23.70 0.18
C CYS A 120 9.56 22.35 -0.48
N GLY A 121 8.38 21.78 -0.26
CA GLY A 121 7.99 20.48 -0.82
C GLY A 121 8.67 19.26 -0.18
N TYR A 122 9.71 19.45 0.64
CA TYR A 122 10.46 18.36 1.26
C TYR A 122 9.55 17.43 2.07
N THR A 123 9.72 16.12 1.90
CA THR A 123 8.97 15.09 2.61
C THR A 123 9.88 14.33 3.57
N TRP A 124 9.38 13.99 4.76
CA TRP A 124 10.13 13.21 5.75
C TRP A 124 9.20 12.38 6.62
N GLU A 125 9.71 11.32 7.24
CA GLU A 125 8.95 10.56 8.23
C GLU A 125 9.18 11.13 9.64
N ARG A 126 8.10 11.35 10.40
CA ARG A 126 8.23 11.72 11.81
C ARG A 126 8.69 10.52 12.66
N LYS A 127 9.69 10.73 13.52
CA LYS A 127 10.20 9.73 14.48
C LYS A 127 9.34 9.60 15.74
N VAL A 128 8.47 10.57 16.01
CA VAL A 128 7.63 10.64 17.21
C VAL A 128 6.23 11.06 16.76
N ASP A 129 5.19 10.71 17.52
CA ASP A 129 3.81 11.11 17.19
C ASP A 129 3.59 12.62 17.27
N LYS A 130 4.44 13.32 18.01
CA LYS A 130 4.44 14.78 18.07
C LYS A 130 4.86 15.38 16.73
N MET A 131 4.05 16.32 16.25
CA MET A 131 4.34 17.11 15.05
C MET A 131 5.66 17.89 15.23
N PRO A 132 6.63 17.82 14.30
CA PRO A 132 7.89 18.54 14.44
C PRO A 132 7.64 20.05 14.42
N LYS A 133 8.38 20.79 15.26
CA LYS A 133 8.25 22.25 15.36
C LYS A 133 8.79 22.99 14.14
N THR A 134 9.72 22.39 13.38
CA THR A 134 10.36 23.03 12.23
C THR A 134 10.56 22.04 11.09
N CYS A 135 10.58 22.55 9.85
CA CYS A 135 10.97 21.75 8.70
C CYS A 135 12.46 21.41 8.78
N PRO A 136 12.87 20.14 8.62
CA PRO A 136 14.29 19.76 8.66
C PRO A 136 15.12 20.37 7.52
N ASN A 137 14.49 20.66 6.37
CA ASN A 137 15.14 21.24 5.19
C ASN A 137 15.25 22.77 5.29
N CYS A 138 14.12 23.49 5.29
CA CYS A 138 14.11 24.96 5.26
C CYS A 138 14.06 25.65 6.62
N LYS A 139 14.05 24.89 7.73
CA LYS A 139 14.03 25.36 9.13
C LYS A 139 12.83 26.24 9.52
N ARG A 140 11.82 26.40 8.66
CA ARG A 140 10.59 27.16 8.97
C ARG A 140 9.77 26.47 10.06
N PHE A 141 9.26 27.23 11.02
CA PHE A 141 8.42 26.74 12.12
C PHE A 141 7.03 26.27 11.70
N VAL A 142 6.54 26.85 10.61
CA VAL A 142 5.12 26.84 10.23
C VAL A 142 4.94 26.10 8.92
N TRP A 143 5.61 24.96 8.83
CA TRP A 143 5.84 24.23 7.59
C TRP A 143 4.62 23.45 7.09
N ASN A 144 3.63 23.20 7.96
CA ASN A 144 2.43 22.42 7.69
C ASN A 144 1.17 23.28 7.43
N GLU A 145 1.30 24.60 7.50
CA GLU A 145 0.19 25.50 7.19
C GLU A 145 -0.03 25.60 5.68
N PRO A 146 -1.29 25.77 5.22
CA PRO A 146 -1.57 25.94 3.81
C PRO A 146 -0.83 27.15 3.25
N THR A 147 -0.27 26.99 2.06
CA THR A 147 0.39 28.05 1.30
C THR A 147 -0.37 28.28 -0.01
N GLU A 148 -0.37 29.53 -0.46
CA GLU A 148 -0.75 29.88 -1.83
C GLU A 148 0.53 30.09 -2.65
N GLU A 149 0.49 29.72 -3.93
CA GLU A 149 1.57 29.98 -4.87
C GLU A 149 1.44 31.40 -5.43
N HIS A 150 2.50 32.18 -5.32
CA HIS A 150 2.55 33.57 -5.78
C HIS A 150 3.67 33.77 -6.78
N THR A 151 3.34 34.40 -7.89
CA THR A 151 4.32 34.87 -8.88
C THR A 151 4.66 36.32 -8.60
N CYS A 152 5.94 36.64 -8.38
CA CYS A 152 6.40 38.00 -8.24
C CYS A 152 6.14 38.78 -9.53
N VAL A 153 5.47 39.93 -9.44
CA VAL A 153 5.18 40.77 -10.62
C VAL A 153 6.45 41.41 -11.19
N LYS A 154 7.46 41.67 -10.34
CA LYS A 154 8.69 42.34 -10.76
C LYS A 154 9.66 41.40 -11.50
N CYS A 155 9.90 40.21 -10.97
CA CYS A 155 10.91 39.29 -11.50
C CYS A 155 10.32 37.98 -12.07
N GLY A 156 9.02 37.74 -11.97
CA GLY A 156 8.37 36.52 -12.48
C GLY A 156 8.57 35.27 -11.62
N THR A 157 9.37 35.31 -10.56
CA THR A 157 9.64 34.13 -9.71
C THR A 157 8.38 33.67 -8.97
N ALA A 158 8.05 32.39 -9.07
CA ALA A 158 7.01 31.75 -8.28
C ALA A 158 7.53 31.34 -6.89
N PHE A 159 6.79 31.63 -5.84
CA PHE A 159 7.13 31.27 -4.46
C PHE A 159 5.88 31.06 -3.61
N ALA A 160 5.97 30.17 -2.63
CA ALA A 160 4.90 29.89 -1.69
C ALA A 160 4.87 30.92 -0.55
N VAL A 161 3.69 31.50 -0.26
CA VAL A 161 3.49 32.34 0.93
C VAL A 161 2.33 31.81 1.78
N ARG A 162 2.29 32.24 3.04
CA ARG A 162 1.17 31.92 3.94
C ARG A 162 -0.08 32.66 3.49
N VAL A 163 -1.22 31.99 3.54
CA VAL A 163 -2.52 32.63 3.32
C VAL A 163 -2.65 33.80 4.32
N ASN A 164 -3.09 34.97 3.83
CA ASN A 164 -3.29 36.20 4.62
C ASN A 164 -2.03 36.83 5.24
N VAL A 165 -0.82 36.50 4.77
CA VAL A 165 0.42 37.18 5.21
C VAL A 165 1.11 37.87 4.03
N LEU A 166 1.56 39.10 4.24
CA LEU A 166 2.37 39.81 3.25
C LEU A 166 3.71 39.09 3.06
N GLY A 167 3.96 38.61 1.83
CA GLY A 167 5.21 37.96 1.46
C GLY A 167 6.18 38.93 0.77
N ARG A 168 7.48 38.76 1.01
CA ARG A 168 8.54 39.34 0.18
C ARG A 168 9.01 38.30 -0.83
N CYS A 169 9.22 38.72 -2.07
CA CYS A 169 9.84 37.86 -3.08
C CYS A 169 11.25 37.47 -2.61
N PRO A 170 11.62 36.17 -2.67
CA PRO A 170 12.94 35.71 -2.23
C PRO A 170 14.09 36.23 -3.11
N GLU A 171 13.82 36.49 -4.40
CA GLU A 171 14.85 36.91 -5.37
C GLU A 171 15.08 38.43 -5.35
N CYS A 172 14.00 39.23 -5.44
CA CYS A 172 14.13 40.68 -5.58
C CYS A 172 13.75 41.47 -4.32
N GLY A 173 13.38 40.81 -3.23
CA GLY A 173 12.99 41.44 -1.95
C GLY A 173 11.69 42.26 -1.98
N THR A 174 11.03 42.37 -3.13
CA THR A 174 9.83 43.21 -3.31
C THR A 174 8.65 42.64 -2.51
N VAL A 175 8.01 43.49 -1.70
CA VAL A 175 6.78 43.13 -0.98
C VAL A 175 5.65 42.99 -2.00
N CYS A 176 5.03 41.81 -2.05
CA CYS A 176 3.89 41.54 -2.93
C CYS A 176 2.61 41.55 -2.09
N TYR A 177 1.66 42.42 -2.42
CA TYR A 177 0.33 42.44 -1.77
C TYR A 177 -0.62 41.53 -2.53
N HIS A 178 -1.32 40.68 -1.78
CA HIS A 178 -2.58 40.11 -2.23
C HIS A 178 -3.71 40.96 -1.67
N CYS A 179 -4.26 41.84 -2.49
CA CYS A 179 -5.53 42.47 -2.17
C CYS A 179 -6.63 41.58 -2.74
N VAL A 180 -7.36 40.87 -1.90
CA VAL A 180 -8.59 40.16 -2.30
C VAL A 180 -9.77 41.02 -1.90
N CYS A 181 -10.66 41.35 -2.83
CA CYS A 181 -11.89 42.05 -2.48
C CYS A 181 -12.80 41.13 -1.66
N ARG A 182 -13.20 41.57 -0.46
CA ARG A 182 -13.97 40.77 0.50
C ARG A 182 -15.38 40.41 0.02
N GLU A 183 -15.98 41.24 -0.84
CA GLU A 183 -17.34 41.00 -1.37
C GLU A 183 -17.36 40.12 -2.62
N CYS A 184 -16.39 40.29 -3.52
CA CYS A 184 -16.41 39.67 -4.84
C CYS A 184 -15.31 38.61 -5.05
N GLY A 185 -14.42 38.38 -4.07
CA GLY A 185 -13.31 37.41 -4.14
C GLY A 185 -12.22 37.76 -5.17
N HIS A 186 -12.34 38.89 -5.85
CA HIS A 186 -11.44 39.28 -6.92
C HIS A 186 -10.05 39.61 -6.36
N LYS A 187 -9.00 39.01 -6.93
CA LYS A 187 -7.61 39.18 -6.50
C LYS A 187 -6.96 40.29 -7.35
N TRP A 188 -6.56 41.39 -6.74
CA TRP A 188 -5.79 42.47 -7.38
C TRP A 188 -4.31 42.33 -7.01
N ARG A 189 -3.44 42.55 -7.99
CA ARG A 189 -1.99 42.63 -7.77
C ARG A 189 -1.60 44.12 -7.80
N THR A 190 -1.36 44.72 -6.64
CA THR A 190 -0.79 46.07 -6.56
C THR A 190 0.61 45.98 -5.94
N CYS A 191 1.61 46.47 -6.67
CA CYS A 191 2.96 46.65 -6.15
C CYS A 191 3.04 48.01 -5.43
N PRO A 192 3.69 48.08 -4.25
CA PRO A 192 4.03 49.37 -3.65
C PRO A 192 5.09 50.03 -4.53
N GLY A 193 4.76 51.17 -5.14
CA GLY A 193 5.71 51.94 -5.97
C GLY A 193 5.29 52.17 -7.42
N SER A 194 4.27 51.47 -7.92
CA SER A 194 3.45 52.03 -9.00
C SER A 194 2.70 53.21 -8.37
N THR A 195 3.06 54.43 -8.77
CA THR A 195 2.43 55.67 -8.31
C THR A 195 0.91 55.45 -8.27
N PRO A 196 0.26 55.68 -7.13
CA PRO A 196 -1.19 55.61 -7.08
C PRO A 196 -1.70 56.72 -8.01
N GLY A 197 -2.11 56.34 -9.22
CA GLY A 197 -3.07 57.15 -9.96
C GLY A 197 -4.23 57.47 -9.01
N PRO A 198 -4.81 58.67 -9.11
CA PRO A 198 -5.68 59.25 -8.09
C PRO A 198 -6.65 58.20 -7.58
N VAL A 199 -6.71 58.09 -6.24
CA VAL A 199 -7.50 57.15 -5.46
C VAL A 199 -8.98 57.37 -5.77
N ARG A 200 -9.41 56.98 -6.97
CA ARG A 200 -10.79 56.64 -7.23
C ARG A 200 -10.96 55.34 -6.50
N SER A 201 -11.60 55.40 -5.34
CA SER A 201 -12.16 54.27 -4.61
C SER A 201 -12.42 53.15 -5.61
N ALA A 202 -11.60 52.09 -5.54
CA ALA A 202 -11.77 50.92 -6.37
C ALA A 202 -13.02 50.19 -5.85
N VAL A 203 -14.19 50.79 -6.12
CA VAL A 203 -15.49 50.16 -5.96
C VAL A 203 -15.44 48.91 -6.82
N CYS A 204 -15.70 47.73 -6.24
CA CYS A 204 -15.76 46.49 -7.01
C CYS A 204 -16.81 46.69 -8.12
N ARG A 205 -16.35 46.93 -9.36
CA ARG A 205 -17.22 47.22 -10.52
C ARG A 205 -18.01 45.99 -10.99
N SER A 206 -17.96 44.88 -10.26
CA SER A 206 -18.73 43.66 -10.55
C SER A 206 -20.24 43.82 -10.32
N ARG A 207 -20.72 44.97 -9.81
CA ARG A 207 -22.13 45.36 -9.83
C ARG A 207 -22.51 46.33 -10.95
N ILE A 208 -21.67 46.50 -11.98
CA ILE A 208 -22.11 47.19 -13.19
C ILE A 208 -22.72 46.13 -14.13
N PRO A 209 -24.06 46.10 -14.33
CA PRO A 209 -24.67 45.21 -15.31
C PRO A 209 -24.08 45.46 -16.70
N SER A 210 -23.81 44.37 -17.43
CA SER A 210 -23.00 44.27 -18.67
C SER A 210 -23.50 45.05 -19.90
N ALA A 211 -24.32 46.09 -19.77
CA ALA A 211 -25.00 46.72 -20.91
C ALA A 211 -24.36 48.01 -21.47
N ALA A 212 -23.27 48.54 -20.89
CA ALA A 212 -22.78 49.86 -21.31
C ALA A 212 -21.25 49.98 -21.37
N ARG A 213 -20.62 49.33 -22.36
CA ARG A 213 -19.26 49.71 -22.78
C ARG A 213 -18.89 49.22 -24.19
N CYS A 214 -19.49 49.83 -25.20
CA CYS A 214 -18.91 49.99 -26.54
C CYS A 214 -19.36 51.37 -27.07
N ALA A 215 -18.52 52.00 -27.89
CA ALA A 215 -18.66 53.33 -28.51
C ALA A 215 -18.32 54.56 -27.65
N ARG A 216 -17.04 54.96 -27.69
CA ARG A 216 -16.64 56.36 -27.82
C ARG A 216 -15.42 56.44 -28.75
N GLU A 217 -15.69 56.37 -30.05
CA GLU A 217 -14.76 56.92 -31.05
C GLU A 217 -14.82 58.44 -30.96
N ARG A 218 -13.65 59.09 -30.94
CA ARG A 218 -13.50 60.54 -30.98
C ARG A 218 -13.50 60.99 -32.45
N PRO A 219 -14.29 61.99 -32.88
CA PRO A 219 -14.15 62.56 -34.20
C PRO A 219 -12.86 63.38 -34.27
N GLY A 220 -11.99 63.04 -35.22
CA GLY A 220 -10.79 63.80 -35.56
C GLY A 220 -11.16 65.11 -36.26
N ARG A 221 -10.61 66.23 -35.78
CA ARG A 221 -10.62 67.51 -36.48
C ARG A 221 -9.55 67.45 -37.58
N GLY A 222 -9.95 67.69 -38.83
CA GLY A 222 -9.02 67.91 -39.94
C GLY A 222 -8.39 69.31 -39.87
N PRO A 223 -7.16 69.49 -40.40
CA PRO A 223 -6.52 70.79 -40.50
C PRO A 223 -7.06 71.57 -41.71
N THR A 224 -6.96 72.90 -41.55
CA THR A 224 -7.36 74.00 -42.45
C THR A 224 -6.75 73.98 -43.83
#